data_AF-A0AA35RBW2-F1
#
_entry.id   AF-A0AA35RBW2-F1
#
_cell.length_a   1.000
_cell.length_b   1.000
_cell.length_c   1.000
_cell.angle_alpha   90.00
_cell.angle_beta   90.00
_cell.angle_gamma   90.00
#
_symmetry.space_group_name_H-M   'P 1'
#
loop_
_entity.id
_entity.type
_entity.pdbx_description
1 polymer ?
#
loop_
_entity_poly.entity_id
_entity_poly.type
_entity_poly.pdbx_seq_one_letter_code
_entity_poly.pdbx_strand_id
1 'polypeptide(L)'
;MIREAIDIVVSGHSLNRGQATDVMQEIMEGEATPAQLGAFLTGLRLKGESTDEIAGMAAVMREKALRVNAEGPLLDVVGTGGDGKNTFNISTASAFVATACGARVAKHGNRAASSSCGAADVLEALGSKD
;
A
#
# COMPACT_ATOMS: atom_id res chain seq x y z
N MET A 1 9.25 -13.91 14.35
CA MET A 1 7.79 -13.65 14.38
C MET A 1 7.14 -14.11 13.09
N ILE A 2 7.76 -13.86 11.93
CA ILE A 2 7.22 -14.29 10.62
C ILE A 2 7.11 -15.81 10.48
N ARG A 3 8.01 -16.57 11.12
CA ARG A 3 7.97 -18.04 11.07
C ARG A 3 6.68 -18.58 11.71
N GLU A 4 6.37 -18.13 12.93
CA GLU A 4 5.17 -18.52 13.65
C GLU A 4 3.91 -18.03 12.91
N ALA A 5 3.98 -16.83 12.34
CA ALA A 5 2.90 -16.27 11.54
C ALA A 5 2.61 -17.10 10.27
N ILE A 6 3.65 -17.61 9.60
CA ILE A 6 3.51 -18.51 8.45
C ILE A 6 2.69 -19.74 8.87
N ASP A 7 3.05 -20.40 9.97
CA ASP A 7 2.34 -21.60 10.45
C ASP A 7 0.84 -21.31 10.72
N ILE A 8 0.53 -20.13 11.27
CA ILE A 8 -0.85 -19.70 11.52
C ILE A 8 -1.61 -19.49 10.21
N VAL A 9 -1.06 -18.72 9.27
CA VAL A 9 -1.78 -18.35 8.04
C VAL A 9 -1.91 -19.52 7.07
N VAL A 10 -0.92 -20.41 6.97
CA VAL A 10 -1.03 -21.63 6.14
C VAL A 10 -2.02 -22.63 6.71
N SER A 11 -2.26 -22.57 8.03
CA SER A 11 -3.33 -23.34 8.70
C SER A 11 -4.71 -22.70 8.55
N GLY A 12 -4.84 -21.62 7.76
CA GLY A 12 -6.12 -20.94 7.51
C GLY A 12 -6.60 -20.03 8.65
N HIS A 13 -5.75 -19.76 9.65
CA HIS A 13 -6.11 -18.90 10.78
C HIS A 13 -5.58 -17.47 10.58
N SER A 14 -6.34 -16.49 11.05
CA SER A 14 -5.95 -15.08 10.95
C SER A 14 -5.04 -14.68 12.12
N LEU A 15 -4.06 -13.84 11.83
CA LEU A 15 -3.31 -13.11 12.83
C LEU A 15 -4.21 -12.04 13.47
N ASN A 16 -3.97 -11.77 14.75
CA ASN A 16 -4.47 -10.54 15.35
C ASN A 16 -3.62 -9.34 14.90
N ARG A 17 -4.12 -8.12 15.16
CA ARG A 17 -3.46 -6.88 14.76
C ARG A 17 -2.02 -6.74 15.29
N GLY A 18 -1.75 -7.21 16.51
CA GLY A 18 -0.41 -7.16 17.12
C GLY A 18 0.57 -8.07 16.38
N GLN A 19 0.19 -9.32 16.15
CA GLN A 19 0.99 -10.27 15.37
C GLN A 19 1.28 -9.74 13.95
N ALA A 20 0.29 -9.16 13.28
CA ALA A 20 0.49 -8.57 11.96
C ALA A 20 1.43 -7.35 11.99
N THR A 21 1.42 -6.58 13.08
CA THR A 21 2.35 -5.46 13.32
C THR A 21 3.77 -6.00 13.46
N ASP A 22 3.98 -6.98 14.34
CA ASP A 22 5.31 -7.56 14.59
C ASP A 22 5.92 -8.18 13.33
N VAL A 23 5.11 -8.90 12.54
CA VAL A 23 5.56 -9.48 11.27
C VAL A 23 5.94 -8.40 10.27
N MET A 24 5.15 -7.34 10.15
CA MET A 24 5.47 -6.25 9.23
C MET A 24 6.72 -5.48 9.67
N GLN A 25 6.97 -5.38 10.97
CA GLN A 25 8.19 -4.78 11.50
C GLN A 25 9.43 -5.60 11.08
N GLU A 26 9.40 -6.92 11.28
CA GLU A 26 10.45 -7.84 10.86
C GLU A 26 10.72 -7.76 9.34
N ILE A 27 9.66 -7.62 8.53
CA ILE A 27 9.77 -7.42 7.07
C ILE A 27 10.44 -6.08 6.73
N MET A 28 9.99 -4.98 7.34
CA MET A 28 10.50 -3.63 7.04
C MET A 28 11.91 -3.38 7.58
N GLU A 29 12.35 -4.16 8.58
CA GLU A 29 13.71 -4.13 9.13
C GLU A 29 14.68 -5.05 8.35
N GLY A 30 14.18 -5.80 7.36
CA GLY A 30 15.00 -6.66 6.51
C GLY A 30 15.43 -7.97 7.19
N GLU A 31 14.77 -8.34 8.28
CA GLU A 31 15.07 -9.54 9.07
C GLU A 31 14.44 -10.80 8.46
N ALA A 32 13.33 -10.65 7.72
CA ALA A 32 12.69 -11.74 7.01
C ALA A 32 13.45 -12.12 5.73
N THR A 33 13.77 -13.42 5.58
CA THR A 33 14.36 -13.94 4.35
C THR A 33 13.36 -13.88 3.18
N PRO A 34 13.83 -13.85 1.90
CA PRO A 34 12.95 -13.90 0.74
C PRO A 34 12.00 -15.12 0.73
N ALA A 35 12.47 -16.26 1.24
CA ALA A 35 11.67 -17.48 1.35
C ALA A 35 10.53 -17.33 2.36
N GLN A 36 10.81 -16.74 3.54
CA GLN A 36 9.79 -16.46 4.55
C GLN A 36 8.77 -15.44 4.04
N LEU A 37 9.23 -14.37 3.39
CA LEU A 37 8.34 -13.36 2.80
C LEU A 37 7.42 -13.98 1.74
N GLY A 38 7.97 -14.78 0.83
CA GLY A 38 7.18 -15.48 -0.19
C GLY A 38 6.16 -16.45 0.41
N ALA A 39 6.55 -17.23 1.42
CA ALA A 39 5.65 -18.14 2.12
C ALA A 39 4.52 -17.40 2.85
N PHE A 40 4.85 -16.32 3.56
CA PHE A 40 3.89 -15.52 4.30
C PHE A 40 2.84 -14.87 3.38
N LEU A 41 3.29 -14.21 2.30
CA LEU A 41 2.39 -13.57 1.33
C LEU A 41 1.50 -14.60 0.61
N THR A 42 2.04 -15.77 0.28
CA THR A 42 1.26 -16.86 -0.34
C THR A 42 0.22 -17.40 0.63
N GLY A 43 0.59 -17.64 1.90
CA GLY A 43 -0.32 -18.10 2.94
C GLY A 43 -1.46 -17.11 3.19
N LEU A 44 -1.15 -15.82 3.30
CA LEU A 44 -2.15 -14.74 3.40
C LEU A 44 -3.12 -14.76 2.22
N ARG A 45 -2.62 -14.87 0.98
CA ARG A 45 -3.46 -14.90 -0.22
C ARG A 45 -4.39 -16.12 -0.26
N LEU A 46 -3.89 -17.30 0.11
CA LEU A 46 -4.68 -18.53 0.11
C LEU A 46 -5.78 -18.52 1.17
N LYS A 47 -5.46 -17.99 2.36
CA LYS A 47 -6.42 -17.81 3.46
C LYS A 47 -7.43 -16.70 3.19
N GLY A 48 -6.99 -15.62 2.54
CA GLY A 48 -7.64 -14.32 2.51
C GLY A 48 -7.22 -13.45 3.70
N GLU A 49 -6.84 -12.21 3.44
CA GLU A 49 -6.38 -11.24 4.44
C GLU A 49 -7.55 -10.70 5.29
N SER A 50 -7.35 -10.56 6.59
CA SER A 50 -8.31 -9.94 7.52
C SER A 50 -8.11 -8.43 7.61
N THR A 51 -9.12 -7.70 8.10
CA THR A 51 -9.01 -6.25 8.34
C THR A 51 -7.97 -5.91 9.38
N ASP A 52 -7.81 -6.74 10.43
CA ASP A 52 -6.83 -6.54 11.49
C ASP A 52 -5.40 -6.77 10.99
N GLU A 53 -5.22 -7.76 10.10
CA GLU A 53 -3.95 -8.02 9.43
C GLU A 53 -3.54 -6.81 8.57
N ILE A 54 -4.44 -6.37 7.69
CA ILE A 54 -4.19 -5.23 6.80
C ILE A 54 -3.91 -3.96 7.63
N ALA A 55 -4.71 -3.69 8.66
CA ALA A 55 -4.54 -2.50 9.50
C ALA A 55 -3.25 -2.53 10.32
N GLY A 56 -2.84 -3.69 10.85
CA GLY A 56 -1.57 -3.86 11.56
C GLY A 56 -0.38 -3.61 10.65
N MET A 57 -0.34 -4.27 9.49
CA MET A 57 0.74 -4.10 8.52
C MET A 57 0.82 -2.65 8.00
N ALA A 58 -0.33 -2.06 7.64
CA ALA A 58 -0.37 -0.68 7.14
C ALA A 58 0.10 0.34 8.20
N ALA A 59 -0.13 0.08 9.48
CA ALA A 59 0.33 0.96 10.56
C ALA A 59 1.86 1.03 10.61
N VAL A 60 2.54 -0.12 10.53
CA VAL A 60 4.02 -0.18 10.51
C VAL A 60 4.58 0.48 9.26
N MET A 61 3.99 0.23 8.09
CA MET A 61 4.40 0.90 6.86
C MET A 61 4.30 2.42 6.98
N ARG A 62 3.22 2.93 7.59
CA ARG A 62 3.05 4.36 7.86
C ARG A 62 4.02 4.90 8.91
N GLU A 63 4.42 4.07 9.88
CA GLU A 63 5.40 4.45 10.90
C GLU A 63 6.78 4.67 10.29
N LYS A 64 7.22 3.73 9.44
CA LYS A 64 8.53 3.73 8.77
C LYS A 64 8.60 4.69 7.57
N ALA A 65 7.46 5.17 7.06
CA ALA A 65 7.41 6.08 5.93
C ALA A 65 8.00 7.47 6.26
N LEU A 66 8.62 8.11 5.26
CA LEU A 66 9.00 9.51 5.35
C LEU A 66 7.76 10.38 5.60
N ARG A 67 7.89 11.34 6.51
CA ARG A 67 6.78 12.19 6.95
C ARG A 67 6.65 13.43 6.06
N VAL A 68 5.45 13.62 5.52
CA VAL A 68 5.02 14.88 4.92
C VAL A 68 4.06 15.55 5.90
N ASN A 69 4.52 16.61 6.55
CA ASN A 69 3.72 17.34 7.52
C ASN A 69 2.82 18.34 6.81
N ALA A 70 1.52 18.23 7.04
CA ALA A 70 0.52 19.17 6.54
C ALA A 70 -0.57 19.33 7.60
N GLU A 71 -0.97 20.58 7.84
CA GLU A 71 -2.04 20.88 8.79
C GLU A 71 -3.41 20.73 8.12
N GLY A 72 -4.43 20.32 8.88
CA GLY A 72 -5.81 20.23 8.41
C GLY A 72 -6.12 18.99 7.54
N PRO A 73 -7.39 18.84 7.12
CA PRO A 73 -7.82 17.67 6.37
C PRO A 73 -7.22 17.68 4.95
N LEU A 74 -6.77 16.49 4.52
CA LEU A 74 -6.28 16.22 3.18
C LEU A 74 -7.07 15.08 2.56
N LEU A 75 -7.34 15.21 1.27
CA LEU A 75 -7.96 14.17 0.46
C LEU A 75 -6.86 13.39 -0.26
N ASP A 76 -6.92 12.06 -0.17
CA ASP A 76 -6.19 11.17 -1.07
C ASP A 76 -7.18 10.51 -2.03
N VAL A 77 -6.89 10.57 -3.33
CA VAL A 77 -7.68 9.93 -4.38
C VAL A 77 -6.78 8.90 -5.05
N VAL A 78 -6.85 7.66 -4.59
CA VAL A 78 -5.92 6.59 -4.97
C VAL A 78 -6.66 5.27 -5.16
N GLY A 79 -6.05 4.36 -5.92
CA GLY A 79 -6.50 2.98 -6.04
C GLY A 79 -5.30 2.04 -5.99
N THR A 80 -5.56 0.77 -5.72
CA THR A 80 -4.52 -0.28 -5.69
C THR A 80 -3.90 -0.55 -7.06
N GLY A 81 -4.61 -0.20 -8.15
CA GLY A 81 -4.25 -0.60 -9.50
C GLY A 81 -4.46 -2.10 -9.74
N GLY A 82 -3.99 -2.59 -10.88
CA GLY A 82 -4.02 -4.02 -11.22
C GLY A 82 -5.37 -4.57 -11.68
N ASP A 83 -6.34 -3.70 -12.02
CA ASP A 83 -7.67 -4.14 -12.49
C ASP A 83 -7.69 -4.67 -13.94
N GLY A 84 -6.57 -4.55 -14.66
CA GLY A 84 -6.43 -4.99 -16.05
C GLY A 84 -7.25 -4.18 -17.07
N LYS A 85 -7.89 -3.08 -16.67
CA LYS A 85 -8.81 -2.33 -17.53
C LYS A 85 -8.12 -1.33 -18.44
N ASN A 86 -6.81 -1.09 -18.24
CA ASN A 86 -6.00 -0.12 -18.98
C ASN A 86 -6.72 1.23 -19.17
N THR A 87 -7.37 1.70 -18.11
CA THR A 87 -8.02 3.01 -18.10
C THR A 87 -6.96 4.11 -18.09
N PHE A 88 -7.35 5.32 -18.51
CA PHE A 88 -6.50 6.48 -18.30
C PHE A 88 -6.35 6.76 -16.78
N ASN A 89 -5.47 7.68 -16.40
CA ASN A 89 -5.20 8.00 -14.99
C ASN A 89 -6.36 8.76 -14.30
N ILE A 90 -7.49 8.07 -14.13
CA ILE A 90 -8.75 8.59 -13.58
C ILE A 90 -8.50 9.22 -12.21
N SER A 91 -7.80 8.53 -11.31
CA SER A 91 -7.54 9.04 -9.95
C SER A 91 -6.71 10.32 -9.94
N THR A 92 -5.74 10.46 -10.87
CA THR A 92 -4.92 11.67 -11.02
C THR A 92 -5.74 12.83 -11.61
N ALA A 93 -6.56 12.56 -12.64
CA ALA A 93 -7.46 13.57 -13.20
C ALA A 93 -8.47 14.07 -12.14
N SER A 94 -9.07 13.14 -11.38
CA SER A 94 -9.99 13.47 -10.28
C SER A 94 -9.33 14.30 -9.18
N ALA A 95 -8.05 14.07 -8.88
CA ALA A 95 -7.29 14.90 -7.92
C ALA A 95 -7.18 16.37 -8.37
N PHE A 96 -6.94 16.62 -9.66
CA PHE A 96 -6.92 17.99 -10.19
C PHE A 96 -8.30 18.64 -10.15
N VAL A 97 -9.35 17.91 -10.52
CA VAL A 97 -10.74 18.42 -10.45
C VAL A 97 -11.14 18.74 -9.00
N ALA A 98 -10.84 17.85 -8.05
CA ALA A 98 -11.12 18.09 -6.63
C ALA A 98 -10.39 19.33 -6.11
N THR A 99 -9.13 19.51 -6.49
CA THR A 99 -8.35 20.71 -6.15
C THR A 99 -8.97 21.97 -6.73
N ALA A 100 -9.42 21.94 -8.00
CA ALA A 100 -10.10 23.07 -8.63
C ALA A 100 -11.42 23.44 -7.94
N CYS A 101 -12.08 22.48 -7.29
CA CYS A 101 -13.27 22.68 -6.47
C CYS A 101 -12.97 23.09 -5.00
N GLY A 102 -11.70 23.31 -4.64
CA GLY A 102 -11.29 23.80 -3.32
C GLY A 102 -10.87 22.71 -2.32
N ALA A 103 -10.83 21.43 -2.71
CA ALA A 103 -10.26 20.40 -1.86
C ALA A 103 -8.74 20.52 -1.77
N ARG A 104 -8.16 20.19 -0.61
CA ARG A 104 -6.71 20.05 -0.46
C ARG A 104 -6.34 18.59 -0.67
N VAL A 105 -5.59 18.32 -1.75
CA VAL A 105 -5.28 16.95 -2.17
C VAL A 105 -3.82 16.62 -1.90
N ALA A 106 -3.58 15.52 -1.19
CA ALA A 106 -2.28 14.88 -1.05
C ALA A 106 -2.40 13.45 -1.58
N LYS A 107 -2.08 13.29 -2.86
CA LYS A 107 -2.29 12.03 -3.56
C LYS A 107 -1.09 11.09 -3.39
N HIS A 108 -1.34 9.90 -2.88
CA HIS A 108 -0.36 8.82 -2.99
C HIS A 108 -0.35 8.28 -4.43
N GLY A 109 0.84 8.02 -4.97
CA GLY A 109 1.03 7.58 -6.34
C GLY A 109 2.26 6.70 -6.48
N ASN A 110 2.25 5.86 -7.50
CA ASN A 110 3.39 5.04 -7.91
C ASN A 110 3.50 5.06 -9.44
N ARG A 111 4.62 4.58 -9.97
CA ARG A 111 4.80 4.28 -11.40
C ARG A 111 3.95 3.08 -11.79
N ALA A 112 3.74 2.90 -13.09
CA ALA A 112 3.00 1.74 -13.60
C ALA A 112 3.65 0.42 -13.16
N ALA A 113 2.87 -0.44 -12.49
CA ALA A 113 3.27 -1.82 -12.22
C ALA A 113 2.83 -2.78 -13.34
N SER A 114 1.65 -2.56 -13.92
CA SER A 114 1.07 -3.40 -14.99
C SER A 114 0.23 -2.65 -16.03
N SER A 115 -0.06 -1.35 -15.82
CA SER A 115 -0.75 -0.49 -16.78
C SER A 115 0.24 0.16 -17.76
N SER A 116 -0.28 0.87 -18.77
CA SER A 116 0.54 1.67 -19.68
C SER A 116 1.23 2.88 -19.02
N CYS A 117 0.62 3.46 -17.98
CA CYS A 117 1.18 4.55 -17.19
C CYS A 117 0.55 4.61 -15.79
N GLY A 118 1.36 4.92 -14.77
CA GLY A 118 0.92 5.17 -13.40
C GLY A 118 0.76 6.66 -13.12
N ALA A 119 0.37 6.99 -11.87
CA ALA A 119 0.16 8.38 -11.48
C ALA A 119 1.46 9.19 -11.55
N ALA A 120 2.58 8.61 -11.12
CA ALA A 120 3.89 9.26 -11.17
C ALA A 120 4.33 9.54 -12.63
N ASP A 121 4.12 8.59 -13.54
CA ASP A 121 4.51 8.73 -14.95
C ASP A 121 3.75 9.87 -15.65
N VAL A 122 2.45 10.03 -15.33
CA VAL A 122 1.65 11.16 -15.84
C VAL A 122 2.11 12.49 -15.27
N LEU A 123 2.37 12.57 -13.96
CA LEU A 123 2.80 13.82 -13.34
C LEU A 123 4.18 14.27 -13.86
N GLU A 124 5.11 13.33 -14.03
CA GLU A 124 6.43 13.58 -14.62
C GLU A 124 6.30 14.09 -16.06
N ALA A 125 5.45 13.48 -16.88
CA ALA A 125 5.17 13.95 -18.25
C ALA A 125 4.54 15.34 -18.29
N LEU A 126 3.82 15.74 -17.23
CA LEU A 126 3.27 17.09 -17.05
C LEU A 126 4.28 18.09 -16.46
N GLY A 127 5.52 17.66 -16.18
CA GLY A 127 6.61 18.51 -15.72
C GLY A 127 6.77 18.61 -14.20
N SER A 128 6.10 17.74 -13.42
CA SER A 128 6.44 17.62 -12.00
C SER A 128 7.85 17.05 -11.85
N LYS A 129 8.63 17.56 -10.90
CA LYS A 129 9.95 17.03 -10.55
C LYS A 129 9.86 16.20 -9.28
N ASP A 130 10.72 15.20 -9.19
CA ASP A 130 11.03 14.48 -7.95
C ASP A 130 11.70 15.39 -6.91
#